data_AF-A0A2N7RXI6-F1
#
_entry.id   AF-A0A2N7RXI6-F1
#
_cell.length_a   1.000
_cell.length_b   1.000
_cell.length_c   1.000
_cell.angle_alpha   90.00
_cell.angle_beta   90.00
_cell.angle_gamma   90.00
#
_symmetry.space_group_name_H-M   'P 1'
#
loop_
_entity.id
_entity.type
_entity.pdbx_description
1 polymer ?
#
loop_
_entity_poly.entity_id
_entity_poly.type
_entity_poly.pdbx_seq_one_letter_code
_entity_poly.pdbx_strand_id
1 'polypeptide(L)'
;MDPCQGGQRPAAGLPLPLAGSEFGGRRELYERNYSGNHENVRIEMLMHAKQSGAVPLMNGMVEQCMGEYNLDGWTVPDLFNSDDVNAFIKRGR
;
A
#
# COMPACT_ATOMS: atom_id res chain seq x y z
N MET A 1 18.75 -33.43 51.89
CA MET A 1 19.43 -32.20 52.30
C MET A 1 20.44 -31.88 51.23
N ASP A 2 20.00 -31.18 50.18
CA ASP A 2 20.87 -30.48 49.22
C ASP A 2 20.27 -29.07 49.04
N PRO A 3 20.95 -28.01 49.47
CA PRO A 3 20.37 -26.68 49.53
C PRO A 3 20.56 -25.91 48.21
N CYS A 4 19.45 -25.28 47.79
CA CYS A 4 19.37 -24.00 47.07
C CYS A 4 20.03 -23.93 45.68
N GLN A 5 19.27 -24.13 44.59
CA GLN A 5 18.50 -23.05 43.94
C GLN A 5 19.27 -21.73 43.78
N GLY A 6 19.76 -21.51 42.56
CA GLY A 6 20.33 -20.24 42.12
C GLY A 6 19.92 -19.93 40.68
N GLY A 7 18.76 -19.27 40.55
CA GLY A 7 18.44 -18.39 39.42
C GLY A 7 18.39 -19.01 38.03
N GLN A 8 17.19 -19.44 37.63
CA GLN A 8 16.77 -19.44 36.23
C GLN A 8 16.93 -18.01 35.68
N ARG A 9 18.10 -17.66 35.13
CA ARG A 9 18.21 -16.43 34.33
C ARG A 9 17.27 -16.61 33.15
N PRO A 10 16.29 -15.72 32.92
CA PRO A 10 15.54 -15.78 31.68
C PRO A 10 16.57 -15.70 30.56
N ALA A 11 16.49 -16.64 29.61
CA ALA A 11 17.19 -16.52 28.34
C ALA A 11 16.61 -15.27 27.65
N ALA A 12 17.10 -14.10 28.06
CA ALA A 12 16.92 -12.85 27.35
C ALA A 12 17.42 -13.13 25.94
N GLY A 13 16.53 -12.94 24.96
CA GLY A 13 16.73 -13.27 23.57
C GLY A 13 18.12 -12.82 23.12
N LEU A 14 18.91 -13.76 22.62
CA LEU A 14 20.11 -13.40 21.88
C LEU A 14 19.67 -13.12 20.44
N PRO A 15 19.62 -11.86 19.97
CA PRO A 15 19.81 -11.59 18.56
C PRO A 15 21.26 -12.00 18.24
N LEU A 16 21.41 -13.29 17.92
CA LEU A 16 22.62 -13.98 17.49
C LEU A 16 23.05 -13.46 16.10
N PRO A 17 24.28 -13.76 15.61
CA PRO A 17 25.11 -12.96 14.67
C PRO A 17 24.56 -12.72 13.25
N LEU A 18 23.29 -13.01 13.04
CA LEU A 18 22.48 -12.69 11.87
C LEU A 18 22.13 -11.21 11.77
N ALA A 19 21.94 -10.51 12.90
CA ALA A 19 21.61 -9.09 12.94
C ALA A 19 22.64 -8.30 13.77
N GLY A 20 23.03 -7.11 13.30
CA GLY A 20 23.93 -6.19 14.03
C GLY A 20 25.43 -6.54 14.05
N SER A 21 25.84 -7.73 13.58
CA SER A 21 27.26 -8.04 13.31
C SER A 21 27.68 -7.48 11.95
N GLU A 22 28.97 -7.29 11.67
CA GLU A 22 29.42 -6.88 10.32
C GLU A 22 28.92 -7.84 9.22
N PHE A 23 28.92 -9.14 9.51
CA PHE A 23 28.39 -10.17 8.62
C PHE A 23 26.85 -10.09 8.47
N GLY A 24 26.14 -9.66 9.51
CA GLY A 24 24.71 -9.36 9.46
C GLY A 24 24.41 -8.07 8.68
N GLY A 25 25.17 -6.99 8.92
CA GLY A 25 24.99 -5.70 8.27
C GLY A 25 25.31 -5.72 6.76
N ARG A 26 26.31 -6.50 6.34
CA ARG A 26 26.57 -6.74 4.90
C ARG A 26 25.42 -7.49 4.24
N ARG A 27 24.85 -8.49 4.92
CA ARG A 27 23.70 -9.24 4.40
C ARG A 27 22.43 -8.40 4.39
N GLU A 28 22.20 -7.56 5.40
CA GLU A 28 21.10 -6.58 5.40
C GLU A 28 21.22 -5.60 4.23
N LEU A 29 22.41 -5.07 3.97
CA LEU A 29 22.66 -4.17 2.85
C LEU A 29 22.47 -4.87 1.50
N TYR A 30 22.88 -6.14 1.41
CA TYR A 30 22.71 -6.97 0.23
C TYR A 30 21.23 -7.17 -0.08
N GLU A 31 20.42 -7.63 0.88
CA GLU A 31 18.98 -7.84 0.67
C GLU A 31 18.24 -6.54 0.29
N ARG A 32 18.69 -5.38 0.79
CA ARG A 32 18.07 -4.09 0.44
C ARG A 32 18.33 -3.62 -1.00
N ASN A 33 19.49 -3.95 -1.57
CA ASN A 33 19.92 -3.39 -2.86
C ASN A 33 20.21 -4.43 -3.94
N TYR A 34 20.04 -5.72 -3.66
CA TYR A 34 20.37 -6.79 -4.59
C TYR A 34 19.63 -6.66 -5.92
N SER A 35 18.34 -6.31 -5.87
CA SER A 35 17.49 -6.16 -7.06
C SER A 35 17.53 -4.75 -7.66
N GLY A 36 18.46 -3.88 -7.27
CA GLY A 36 18.58 -2.51 -7.75
C GLY A 36 18.33 -1.45 -6.67
N ASN A 37 18.50 -0.18 -7.03
CA ASN A 37 18.22 0.93 -6.11
C ASN A 37 16.72 0.96 -5.75
N HIS A 38 16.38 1.52 -4.59
CA HIS A 38 15.02 1.54 -4.04
C HIS A 38 13.98 2.27 -4.92
N GLU A 39 14.41 3.11 -5.86
CA GLU A 39 13.56 3.80 -6.81
C GLU A 39 13.42 3.01 -8.12
N ASN A 40 14.51 2.42 -8.61
CA ASN A 40 14.59 1.69 -9.87
C ASN A 40 13.70 0.45 -9.85
N VAL A 41 13.67 -0.27 -8.73
CA VAL A 41 12.75 -1.42 -8.54
C VAL A 41 11.28 -0.99 -8.71
N ARG A 42 10.92 0.20 -8.22
CA ARG A 42 9.56 0.74 -8.34
C ARG A 42 9.26 1.22 -9.76
N ILE A 43 10.25 1.81 -10.42
CA ILE A 43 10.12 2.27 -11.81
C ILE A 43 9.96 1.07 -12.75
N GLU A 44 10.77 0.03 -12.61
CA GLU A 44 10.67 -1.18 -13.43
C GLU A 44 9.33 -1.88 -13.26
N MET A 45 8.83 -1.99 -12.01
CA MET A 45 7.48 -2.47 -11.71
C MET A 45 6.40 -1.65 -12.42
N LEU A 46 6.49 -0.31 -12.37
CA LEU A 46 5.54 0.58 -13.05
C LEU A 46 5.61 0.42 -14.58
N MET A 47 6.81 0.32 -15.14
CA MET A 47 7.00 0.14 -16.58
C MET A 47 6.47 -1.21 -17.05
N HIS A 48 6.67 -2.27 -16.27
CA HIS A 48 6.05 -3.56 -16.51
C HIS A 48 4.52 -3.49 -16.45
N ALA A 49 3.94 -2.81 -15.46
CA ALA A 49 2.49 -2.60 -15.37
C ALA A 49 1.93 -1.80 -16.57
N LYS A 50 2.69 -0.84 -17.09
CA LYS A 50 2.36 -0.10 -18.32
C LYS A 50 2.42 -0.98 -19.56
N GLN A 51 3.45 -1.80 -19.71
CA GLN A 51 3.64 -2.68 -20.87
C GLN A 51 2.67 -3.87 -20.88
N SER A 52 2.36 -4.43 -19.71
CA SER A 52 1.42 -5.56 -19.56
C SER A 52 -0.04 -5.19 -19.79
N GLY A 53 -0.37 -3.89 -19.92
CA GLY A 53 -1.73 -3.43 -20.12
C GLY A 53 -2.57 -3.35 -18.83
N ALA A 54 -1.97 -3.55 -17.65
CA ALA A 54 -2.67 -3.40 -16.38
C ALA A 54 -3.09 -1.94 -16.12
N VAL A 55 -2.22 -0.98 -16.48
CA VAL A 55 -2.51 0.46 -16.35
C VAL A 55 -3.72 0.91 -17.18
N PRO A 56 -3.81 0.62 -18.50
CA PRO A 56 -4.99 1.00 -19.27
C PRO A 56 -6.27 0.30 -18.80
N LEU A 57 -6.20 -0.93 -18.29
CA LEU A 57 -7.37 -1.59 -17.68
C LEU A 57 -7.87 -0.83 -16.45
N MET A 58 -6.97 -0.47 -15.54
CA MET A 58 -7.31 0.29 -14.34
C MET A 58 -7.87 1.67 -14.69
N ASN A 59 -7.26 2.37 -15.65
CA ASN A 59 -7.73 3.66 -16.12
C ASN A 59 -9.10 3.56 -16.79
N GLY A 60 -9.34 2.54 -17.63
CA GLY A 60 -10.62 2.33 -18.29
C GLY A 60 -11.78 2.15 -17.30
N MET A 61 -11.55 1.47 -16.18
CA MET A 61 -12.54 1.37 -15.09
C MET A 61 -12.84 2.75 -14.48
N VAL A 62 -11.81 3.57 -14.26
CA VAL A 62 -11.98 4.94 -13.74
C VAL A 62 -12.73 5.82 -14.75
N GLU A 63 -12.41 5.72 -16.04
CA GLU A 63 -13.09 6.45 -17.11
C GLU A 63 -14.58 6.08 -17.20
N GLN A 64 -14.92 4.80 -17.02
CA GLN A 64 -16.31 4.36 -16.93
C GLN A 64 -17.02 5.02 -15.74
N CYS A 65 -16.47 4.93 -14.53
CA CYS A 65 -17.07 5.56 -13.35
C CYS A 65 -17.19 7.08 -13.46
N MET A 66 -16.20 7.75 -14.06
CA MET A 66 -16.23 9.20 -14.28
C MET A 66 -17.19 9.63 -15.39
N GLY A 67 -17.51 8.73 -16.33
CA GLY A 67 -18.47 9.00 -17.40
C GLY A 67 -19.94 8.96 -16.95
N GLU A 68 -20.22 8.38 -15.79
CA GLU A 68 -21.57 8.22 -15.26
C GLU A 68 -22.13 9.50 -14.59
N TYR A 69 -21.34 10.57 -14.46
CA TYR A 69 -21.79 11.84 -13.90
C TYR A 69 -21.17 13.06 -14.58
N ASN A 70 -21.84 14.20 -14.46
CA ASN A 70 -21.36 15.51 -14.88
C ASN A 70 -21.64 16.54 -13.77
N LEU A 71 -21.47 17.84 -14.06
CA LEU A 71 -21.74 18.91 -13.09
C LEU A 71 -23.23 19.07 -12.76
N ASP A 72 -24.12 18.59 -13.64
CA ASP A 72 -25.57 18.72 -13.54
C ASP A 72 -26.24 17.50 -12.87
N GLY A 73 -25.51 16.39 -12.69
CA GLY A 73 -25.99 15.18 -12.01
C GLY A 73 -25.48 13.88 -12.63
N TRP A 74 -26.21 12.79 -12.40
CA TRP A 74 -25.94 11.48 -13.00
C TRP A 74 -26.39 11.43 -14.46
N THR A 75 -25.60 10.83 -15.34
CA THR A 75 -25.90 10.67 -16.79
C THR A 75 -26.59 9.34 -17.11
N VAL A 76 -26.57 8.39 -16.17
CA VAL A 76 -27.13 7.06 -16.31
C VAL A 76 -28.57 6.99 -15.77
N PRO A 77 -29.48 6.22 -16.42
CA PRO A 77 -30.90 6.22 -16.09
C PRO A 77 -31.28 5.41 -14.84
N ASP A 78 -30.35 4.64 -14.30
CA ASP A 78 -30.52 3.78 -13.13
C ASP A 78 -30.23 4.50 -11.80
N LEU A 79 -29.62 5.68 -11.83
CA LEU A 79 -29.32 6.49 -10.65
C LEU A 79 -30.30 7.67 -10.50
N PHE A 80 -30.73 7.92 -9.27
CA PHE A 80 -31.61 9.05 -8.95
C PHE A 80 -30.79 10.31 -8.68
N ASN A 81 -31.20 11.43 -9.29
CA ASN A 81 -30.56 12.73 -9.05
C ASN A 81 -30.93 13.27 -7.65
N SER A 82 -30.09 14.15 -7.11
CA SER A 82 -30.22 14.68 -5.74
C SER A 82 -31.19 15.87 -5.61
N ASP A 83 -31.94 16.20 -6.65
CA ASP A 83 -32.81 17.40 -6.74
C ASP A 83 -33.89 17.44 -5.64
N ASP A 84 -34.31 16.29 -5.14
CA ASP A 84 -35.36 16.16 -4.14
C ASP A 84 -34.86 16.32 -2.69
N VAL A 85 -33.63 15.87 -2.40
CA VAL A 85 -33.03 15.86 -1.06
C VAL A 85 -32.03 16.99 -0.80
N ASN A 86 -31.52 17.64 -1.85
CA ASN A 86 -30.46 18.63 -1.69
C ASN A 86 -30.96 19.92 -1.01
N ALA A 87 -30.56 20.10 0.25
CA ALA A 87 -30.93 21.24 1.07
C ALA A 87 -30.26 22.57 0.62
N PHE A 88 -29.17 22.52 -0.14
CA PHE A 88 -28.45 23.70 -0.61
C PHE A 88 -28.99 24.23 -1.94
N ILE A 89 -29.48 23.36 -2.81
CA ILE A 89 -30.11 23.75 -4.09
C ILE A 89 -31.45 24.42 -3.85
N LYS A 90 -32.28 23.90 -2.93
CA LYS A 90 -33.61 24.46 -2.62
C LYS A 90 -33.56 25.70 -1.74
N ARG A 91 -32.54 25.82 -0.90
CA ARG A 91 -32.35 26.98 -0.01
C ARG A 91 -31.61 28.06 -0.77
N GLY A 92 -32.33 28.69 -1.70
CA GLY A 92 -31.89 29.89 -2.38
C GLY A 92 -31.37 30.92 -1.37
N ARG A 93 -30.30 31.62 -1.75
CA ARG A 93 -29.96 32.92 -1.20
C ARG A 93 -31.15 33.87 -1.31
#